data_AF-A0A9E0KV07-F1
#
_entry.id   AF-A0A9E0KV07-F1
#
_cell.length_a   1.000
_cell.length_b   1.000
_cell.length_c   1.000
_cell.angle_alpha   90.00
_cell.angle_beta   90.00
_cell.angle_gamma   90.00
#
_symmetry.space_group_name_H-M   'P 1'
#
loop_
_entity.id
_entity.type
_entity.pdbx_description
1 polymer ?
#
loop_
_entity_poly.entity_id
_entity_poly.type
_entity_poly.pdbx_seq_one_letter_code
_entity_poly.pdbx_strand_id
1 'polypeptide(L)'
;MGDNHSFLALDWVKGEIEETLKQARQALEAFVENPEDGTRMRFCLAYLHQVHGTLQMVEFYGAALLAEEMEKLCLALINNQVSRVPDGQEVLMRAILQLPPYLERVKASRRDLPVILLPLLNDLRAVRGEPLMSETALFTPDLTAGERAPIQVASAIIDAALVKKVRQMYQVALLGLIRNDNVSANLGYMTQVFSRLEKISGASPIRELWLISDALVEGLSTQTIDLGTSVKMLLGQVDRQLRLVGEDSAQRSPTELLKNLLYYVAKSPGTTPRIRAIKDLYRLDDALPGDALVNEERARMSGPDREAMKSVVDALCEELARAKDALDLFVRSTDRKLSELGTLVPVLKQVADTVAVLGLGQPRRILQEQIEIIDNITSTEVQP
;
A
#
# COMPACT_ATOMS: atom_id res chain seq x y z
N MET A 1 -11.41 2.05 19.23
CA MET A 1 -11.18 3.35 19.92
C MET A 1 -9.72 3.84 19.79
N GLY A 2 -8.76 3.05 19.27
CA GLY A 2 -7.38 3.51 19.03
C GLY A 2 -7.20 4.38 17.77
N ASP A 3 -7.87 4.05 16.67
CA ASP A 3 -7.61 4.67 15.36
C ASP A 3 -7.77 6.20 15.32
N ASN A 4 -8.74 6.78 16.03
CA ASN A 4 -8.96 8.23 16.01
C ASN A 4 -7.83 9.04 16.69
N HIS A 5 -7.10 8.46 17.65
CA HIS A 5 -5.99 9.16 18.29
C HIS A 5 -4.74 9.16 17.42
N SER A 6 -4.48 8.08 16.67
CA SER A 6 -3.33 7.99 15.76
C SER A 6 -3.42 9.02 14.62
N PHE A 7 -4.61 9.25 14.05
CA PHE A 7 -4.80 10.27 13.00
C PHE A 7 -4.67 11.71 13.51
N LEU A 8 -5.06 11.98 14.77
CA LEU A 8 -4.83 13.29 15.38
C LEU A 8 -3.35 13.52 15.66
N ALA A 9 -2.63 12.49 16.12
CA ALA A 9 -1.18 12.57 16.31
C ALA A 9 -0.42 12.80 14.99
N LEU A 10 -0.90 12.26 13.87
CA LEU A 10 -0.34 12.55 12.55
C LEU A 10 -0.35 14.05 12.22
N ASP A 11 -1.40 14.79 12.57
CA ASP A 11 -1.50 16.22 12.27
C ASP A 11 -0.41 17.06 12.96
N TRP A 12 0.02 16.64 14.14
CA TRP A 12 1.07 17.31 14.90
C TRP A 12 2.46 16.98 14.39
N VAL A 13 2.65 15.76 13.89
CA VAL A 13 3.96 15.19 13.61
C VAL A 13 4.32 15.27 12.12
N LYS A 14 3.31 15.37 11.24
CA LYS A 14 3.50 15.39 9.79
C LYS A 14 4.41 16.53 9.32
N GLY A 15 4.24 17.75 9.83
CA GLY A 15 5.09 18.88 9.44
C GLY A 15 6.57 18.66 9.79
N GLU A 16 6.84 18.00 10.92
CA GLU A 16 8.20 17.62 11.32
C GLU A 16 8.77 16.51 10.44
N ILE A 17 7.95 15.50 10.12
CA ILE A 17 8.33 14.43 9.19
C ILE A 17 8.64 14.99 7.80
N GLU A 18 7.81 15.88 7.27
CA GLU A 18 8.02 16.50 5.95
C GLU A 18 9.32 17.29 5.88
N GLU A 19 9.61 18.10 6.90
CA GLU A 19 10.88 18.84 6.94
C GLU A 19 12.07 17.89 7.06
N THR A 20 11.97 16.83 7.89
CA THR A 20 13.05 15.85 8.03
C THR A 20 13.28 15.05 6.75
N LEU A 21 12.21 14.70 6.03
CA LEU A 21 12.31 14.05 4.71
C LEU A 21 12.92 14.96 3.66
N LYS A 22 12.63 16.27 3.71
CA LYS A 22 13.28 17.26 2.85
C LYS A 22 14.79 17.34 3.11
N GLN A 23 15.22 17.29 4.37
CA GLN A 23 16.64 17.21 4.73
C GLN A 23 17.28 15.91 4.25
N ALA A 24 16.59 14.76 4.40
CA ALA A 24 17.03 13.48 3.86
C ALA A 24 17.21 13.52 2.34
N ARG A 25 16.25 14.14 1.62
CA ARG A 25 16.30 14.32 0.18
C ARG A 25 17.52 15.12 -0.25
N GLN A 26 17.76 16.28 0.36
CA GLN A 26 18.91 17.14 0.06
C GLN A 26 20.24 16.44 0.34
N ALA A 27 20.31 15.65 1.42
CA ALA A 27 21.50 14.85 1.73
C ALA A 27 21.75 13.76 0.67
N LEU A 28 20.69 13.12 0.15
CA LEU A 28 20.80 12.16 -0.93
C LEU A 28 21.19 12.81 -2.27
N GLU A 29 20.61 13.95 -2.62
CA GLU A 29 20.97 14.73 -3.82
C GLU A 29 22.48 15.07 -3.80
N ALA A 30 22.98 15.60 -2.68
CA ALA A 30 24.40 15.90 -2.51
C ALA A 30 25.30 14.66 -2.61
N PHE A 31 24.83 13.49 -2.17
CA PHE A 31 25.55 12.23 -2.34
C PHE A 31 25.56 11.73 -3.79
N VAL A 32 24.47 11.94 -4.54
CA VAL A 32 24.42 11.62 -5.97
C VAL A 32 25.39 12.49 -6.76
N GLU A 33 25.49 13.78 -6.42
CA GLU A 33 26.45 14.71 -7.02
C GLU A 33 27.91 14.36 -6.67
N ASN A 34 28.15 13.90 -5.43
CA ASN A 34 29.49 13.50 -4.97
C ASN A 34 29.46 12.17 -4.19
N PRO A 35 29.54 11.02 -4.89
CA PRO A 35 29.47 9.69 -4.27
C PRO A 35 30.63 9.35 -3.33
N GLU A 36 31.74 10.09 -3.35
CA GLU A 36 32.88 9.87 -2.46
C GLU A 36 32.64 10.42 -1.04
N ASP A 37 31.71 11.37 -0.89
CA ASP A 37 31.35 11.92 0.42
C ASP A 37 30.31 11.04 1.14
N GLY A 38 30.79 9.93 1.70
CA GLY A 38 29.96 9.02 2.51
C GLY A 38 29.33 9.68 3.75
N THR A 39 29.75 10.90 4.13
CA THR A 39 29.11 11.67 5.21
C THR A 39 27.69 12.08 4.84
N ARG A 40 27.44 12.41 3.56
CA ARG A 40 26.10 12.79 3.07
C ARG A 40 25.09 11.66 3.22
N MET A 41 25.50 10.44 2.88
CA MET A 41 24.65 9.27 3.08
C MET A 41 24.39 8.97 4.57
N ARG A 42 25.36 9.23 5.46
CA ARG A 42 25.14 9.11 6.92
C ARG A 42 24.14 10.13 7.45
N PHE A 43 24.15 11.36 6.93
CA PHE A 43 23.10 12.34 7.27
C PHE A 43 21.74 11.88 6.76
N CYS A 44 21.64 11.39 5.52
CA CYS A 44 20.41 10.81 4.98
C CYS A 44 19.87 9.69 5.88
N LEU A 45 20.74 8.75 6.29
CA LEU A 45 20.39 7.68 7.21
C LEU A 45 19.85 8.20 8.56
N ALA A 46 20.51 9.20 9.16
CA ALA A 46 20.08 9.76 10.44
C ALA A 46 18.69 10.41 10.36
N TYR A 47 18.41 11.16 9.29
CA TYR A 47 17.10 11.76 9.06
C TYR A 47 16.01 10.69 8.84
N LEU A 48 16.30 9.64 8.06
CA LEU A 48 15.36 8.53 7.86
C LEU A 48 15.10 7.75 9.14
N HIS A 49 16.12 7.57 9.98
CA HIS A 49 15.99 6.94 11.28
C HIS A 49 15.06 7.73 12.22
N GLN A 50 15.17 9.05 12.23
CA GLN A 50 14.26 9.92 12.96
C GLN A 50 12.83 9.79 12.44
N VAL A 51 12.63 9.79 11.12
CA VAL A 51 11.30 9.62 10.50
C VAL A 51 10.69 8.27 10.88
N HIS A 52 11.46 7.18 10.79
CA HIS A 52 11.00 5.84 11.16
C HIS A 52 10.61 5.76 12.64
N GLY A 53 11.46 6.23 13.56
CA GLY A 53 11.17 6.21 14.99
C GLY A 53 9.89 6.99 15.33
N THR A 54 9.72 8.14 14.68
CA THR A 54 8.51 8.95 14.81
C THR A 54 7.26 8.24 14.29
N LEU A 55 7.32 7.61 13.11
CA LEU A 55 6.19 6.85 12.55
C LEU A 55 5.85 5.62 13.39
N GLN A 56 6.84 4.96 13.98
CA GLN A 56 6.66 3.83 14.88
C GLN A 56 5.96 4.25 16.18
N MET A 57 6.33 5.40 16.76
CA MET A 57 5.70 5.93 17.97
C MET A 57 4.22 6.29 17.77
N VAL A 58 3.85 6.72 16.56
CA VAL A 58 2.46 7.08 16.21
C VAL A 58 1.68 5.87 15.64
N GLU A 59 2.29 4.68 15.62
CA GLU A 59 1.68 3.42 15.17
C GLU A 59 1.23 3.42 13.70
N PHE A 60 1.89 4.21 12.84
CA PHE A 60 1.67 4.15 11.38
C PHE A 60 2.56 3.08 10.75
N TYR A 61 2.18 1.82 10.95
CA TYR A 61 3.00 0.66 10.58
C TYR A 61 3.36 0.61 9.09
N GLY A 62 2.46 1.00 8.18
CA GLY A 62 2.76 0.99 6.74
C GLY A 62 3.86 1.99 6.36
N ALA A 63 3.79 3.19 6.92
CA ALA A 63 4.77 4.24 6.70
C ALA A 63 6.10 3.92 7.41
N ALA A 64 6.03 3.39 8.63
CA ALA A 64 7.19 2.95 9.40
C ALA A 64 7.96 1.85 8.64
N LEU A 65 7.25 0.87 8.07
CA LEU A 65 7.87 -0.20 7.27
C LEU A 65 8.62 0.34 6.05
N LEU A 66 8.07 1.34 5.37
CA LEU A 66 8.76 1.96 4.25
C LEU A 66 10.04 2.68 4.71
N ALA A 67 9.95 3.47 5.78
CA ALA A 67 11.10 4.15 6.36
C ALA A 67 12.19 3.17 6.83
N GLU A 68 11.80 2.04 7.41
CA GLU A 68 12.72 0.97 7.81
C GLU A 68 13.45 0.35 6.61
N GLU A 69 12.76 0.04 5.50
CA GLU A 69 13.41 -0.49 4.30
C GLU A 69 14.30 0.56 3.61
N MET A 70 13.97 1.85 3.73
CA MET A 70 14.84 2.95 3.27
C MET A 70 16.12 3.04 4.11
N GLU A 71 16.04 2.93 5.44
CA GLU A 71 17.21 2.87 6.33
C GLU A 71 18.13 1.70 5.97
N LYS A 72 17.54 0.50 5.76
CA LYS A 72 18.30 -0.69 5.34
C LYS A 72 19.02 -0.47 4.02
N LEU A 73 18.40 0.22 3.07
CA LEU A 73 19.05 0.56 1.80
C LEU A 73 20.17 1.59 1.99
N CYS A 74 19.98 2.64 2.80
CA CYS A 74 21.05 3.58 3.15
C CYS A 74 22.25 2.87 3.77
N LEU A 75 22.03 1.96 4.72
CA LEU A 75 23.08 1.16 5.33
C LEU A 75 23.80 0.27 4.31
N ALA A 76 23.06 -0.37 3.40
CA ALA A 76 23.64 -1.18 2.34
C ALA A 76 24.48 -0.34 1.37
N LEU A 77 24.08 0.90 1.07
CA LEU A 77 24.85 1.84 0.26
C LEU A 77 26.13 2.28 0.98
N ILE A 78 26.07 2.61 2.27
CA ILE A 78 27.25 2.98 3.09
C ILE A 78 28.26 1.82 3.15
N ASN A 79 27.77 0.59 3.24
CA ASN A 79 28.59 -0.62 3.36
C ASN A 79 29.05 -1.19 2.00
N ASN A 80 28.73 -0.54 0.88
CA ASN A 80 29.01 -1.02 -0.48
C ASN A 80 28.45 -2.43 -0.77
N GLN A 81 27.27 -2.75 -0.23
CA GLN A 81 26.60 -4.04 -0.40
C GLN A 81 25.61 -4.06 -1.57
N VAL A 82 25.39 -2.91 -2.22
CA VAL A 82 24.48 -2.76 -3.36
C VAL A 82 25.25 -2.94 -4.68
N SER A 83 24.78 -3.83 -5.55
CA SER A 83 25.47 -4.11 -6.82
C SER A 83 25.45 -2.93 -7.79
N ARG A 84 24.37 -2.14 -7.80
CA ARG A 84 24.20 -0.95 -8.64
C ARG A 84 23.80 0.25 -7.79
N VAL A 85 24.79 1.07 -7.44
CA VAL A 85 24.60 2.27 -6.63
C VAL A 85 23.60 3.26 -7.27
N PRO A 86 23.61 3.53 -8.60
CA PRO A 86 22.63 4.43 -9.21
C PRO A 86 21.18 3.96 -9.04
N ASP A 87 20.93 2.67 -9.29
CA ASP A 87 19.60 2.07 -9.13
C ASP A 87 19.13 2.19 -7.66
N GLY A 88 20.04 2.02 -6.69
CA GLY A 88 19.72 2.22 -5.27
C GLY A 88 19.45 3.66 -4.89
N GLN A 89 20.20 4.62 -5.44
CA GLN A 89 19.95 6.05 -5.23
C GLN A 89 18.58 6.45 -5.81
N GLU A 90 18.24 5.96 -7.01
CA GLU A 90 16.96 6.24 -7.67
C GLU A 90 15.78 5.70 -6.86
N VAL A 91 15.84 4.42 -6.48
CA VAL A 91 14.75 3.80 -5.69
C VAL A 91 14.63 4.46 -4.32
N LEU A 92 15.74 4.80 -3.66
CA LEU A 92 15.71 5.53 -2.39
C LEU A 92 15.09 6.92 -2.54
N MET A 93 15.47 7.68 -3.58
CA MET A 93 14.88 8.99 -3.88
C MET A 93 13.38 8.88 -4.11
N ARG A 94 12.96 7.90 -4.92
CA ARG A 94 11.55 7.61 -5.16
C ARG A 94 10.81 7.29 -3.86
N ALA A 95 11.42 6.53 -2.94
CA ALA A 95 10.82 6.23 -1.65
C ALA A 95 10.67 7.46 -0.75
N ILE A 96 11.70 8.33 -0.70
CA ILE A 96 11.63 9.61 0.04
C ILE A 96 10.48 10.47 -0.49
N LEU A 97 10.31 10.55 -1.80
CA LEU A 97 9.25 11.34 -2.44
C LEU A 97 7.86 10.72 -2.29
N GLN A 98 7.72 9.40 -2.17
CA GLN A 98 6.43 8.72 -2.04
C GLN A 98 5.89 8.66 -0.61
N LEU A 99 6.74 8.86 0.41
CA LEU A 99 6.30 8.81 1.80
C LEU A 99 5.37 9.98 2.19
N PRO A 100 5.63 11.26 1.86
CA PRO A 100 4.70 12.36 2.13
C PRO A 100 3.29 12.20 1.53
N PRO A 101 3.12 11.89 0.22
CA PRO A 101 1.79 11.68 -0.35
C PRO A 101 1.09 10.48 0.29
N TYR A 102 1.85 9.48 0.77
CA TYR A 102 1.27 8.33 1.46
C TYR A 102 0.65 8.76 2.79
N LEU A 103 1.35 9.58 3.57
CA LEU A 103 0.84 10.14 4.82
C LEU A 103 -0.41 11.02 4.60
N GLU A 104 -0.42 11.83 3.54
CA GLU A 104 -1.59 12.62 3.15
C GLU A 104 -2.80 11.76 2.81
N ARG A 105 -2.58 10.67 2.08
CA ARG A 105 -3.63 9.70 1.76
C ARG A 105 -4.14 9.00 3.00
N VAL A 106 -3.26 8.56 3.90
CA VAL A 106 -3.64 7.93 5.16
C VAL A 106 -4.50 8.88 6.00
N LYS A 107 -4.15 10.17 6.03
CA LYS A 107 -4.96 11.22 6.66
C LYS A 107 -6.33 11.40 5.99
N ALA A 108 -6.37 11.53 4.66
CA ALA A 108 -7.60 11.80 3.92
C ALA A 108 -8.59 10.63 3.98
N SER A 109 -8.09 9.41 3.82
CA SER A 109 -8.90 8.18 3.82
C SER A 109 -9.16 7.62 5.22
N ARG A 110 -8.43 8.09 6.24
CA ARG A 110 -8.37 7.51 7.60
C ARG A 110 -8.11 5.99 7.57
N ARG A 111 -7.28 5.53 6.63
CA ARG A 111 -6.94 4.12 6.43
C ARG A 111 -5.46 3.97 6.09
N ASP A 112 -4.73 3.25 6.95
CA ASP A 112 -3.35 2.82 6.68
C ASP A 112 -3.39 1.55 5.80
N LEU A 113 -2.86 1.62 4.58
CA LEU A 113 -2.92 0.51 3.61
C LEU A 113 -1.51 0.23 3.06
N PRO A 114 -0.71 -0.57 3.79
CA PRO A 114 0.68 -0.85 3.42
C PRO A 114 0.83 -1.51 2.04
N VAL A 115 -0.19 -2.26 1.60
CA VAL A 115 -0.19 -2.97 0.31
C VAL A 115 0.01 -2.05 -0.90
N ILE A 116 -0.35 -0.77 -0.79
CA ILE A 116 -0.11 0.21 -1.86
C ILE A 116 1.38 0.44 -2.09
N LEU A 117 2.17 0.38 -1.01
CA LEU A 117 3.63 0.56 -1.01
C LEU A 117 4.40 -0.71 -1.41
N LEU A 118 3.72 -1.85 -1.57
CA LEU A 118 4.36 -3.14 -1.85
C LEU A 118 5.32 -3.11 -3.05
N PRO A 119 5.00 -2.48 -4.20
CA PRO A 119 5.95 -2.38 -5.31
C PRO A 119 7.23 -1.65 -4.91
N LEU A 120 7.11 -0.52 -4.20
CA LEU A 120 8.25 0.29 -3.77
C LEU A 120 9.08 -0.44 -2.70
N LEU A 121 8.43 -1.12 -1.74
CA LEU A 121 9.10 -1.99 -0.77
C LEU A 121 9.89 -3.09 -1.48
N ASN A 122 9.31 -3.68 -2.52
CA ASN A 122 9.97 -4.71 -3.33
C ASN A 122 11.12 -4.15 -4.17
N ASP A 123 11.01 -2.94 -4.71
CA ASP A 123 12.11 -2.25 -5.39
C ASP A 123 13.30 -2.05 -4.41
N LEU A 124 13.04 -1.55 -3.20
CA LEU A 124 14.06 -1.35 -2.14
C LEU A 124 14.77 -2.66 -1.76
N ARG A 125 14.00 -3.77 -1.68
CA ARG A 125 14.53 -5.12 -1.37
C ARG A 125 15.29 -5.71 -2.54
N ALA A 126 14.79 -5.56 -3.76
CA ALA A 126 15.41 -6.11 -4.96
C ALA A 126 16.81 -5.51 -5.19
N VAL A 127 16.98 -4.20 -5.00
CA VAL A 127 18.28 -3.54 -5.12
C VAL A 127 19.30 -4.07 -4.08
N ARG A 128 18.82 -4.50 -2.91
CA ARG A 128 19.63 -5.15 -1.87
C ARG A 128 19.87 -6.64 -2.11
N GLY A 129 19.24 -7.25 -3.11
CA GLY A 129 19.30 -8.70 -3.35
C GLY A 129 18.47 -9.54 -2.38
N GLU A 130 17.45 -8.94 -1.76
CA GLU A 130 16.61 -9.56 -0.74
C GLU A 130 15.33 -10.15 -1.33
N PRO A 131 14.78 -11.21 -0.72
CA PRO A 131 13.56 -11.83 -1.22
C PRO A 131 12.40 -10.84 -1.17
N LEU A 132 11.61 -10.84 -2.24
CA LEU A 132 10.43 -9.99 -2.38
C LEU A 132 9.42 -10.29 -1.28
N MET A 133 8.78 -9.23 -0.80
CA MET A 133 7.65 -9.29 0.11
C MET A 133 6.38 -9.64 -0.67
N SER A 134 5.54 -10.48 -0.07
CA SER A 134 4.22 -10.83 -0.58
C SER A 134 3.13 -10.03 0.11
N GLU A 135 1.96 -9.92 -0.52
CA GLU A 135 0.77 -9.30 0.09
C GLU A 135 0.38 -9.97 1.42
N THR A 136 0.59 -11.28 1.56
CA THR A 136 0.37 -12.02 2.80
C THR A 136 1.25 -11.55 3.97
N ALA A 137 2.45 -11.02 3.70
CA ALA A 137 3.33 -10.52 4.74
C ALA A 137 2.86 -9.17 5.31
N LEU A 138 2.16 -8.38 4.49
CA LEU A 138 1.54 -7.12 4.88
C LEU A 138 0.13 -7.29 5.44
N PHE A 139 -0.41 -8.51 5.37
CA PHE A 139 -1.74 -8.83 5.86
C PHE A 139 -1.72 -9.04 7.38
N THR A 140 -2.27 -8.06 8.11
CA THR A 140 -2.33 -8.04 9.58
C THR A 140 -3.79 -8.11 10.06
N PRO A 141 -4.45 -9.29 9.99
CA PRO A 141 -5.81 -9.46 10.50
C PRO A 141 -5.84 -9.35 12.03
N ASP A 142 -6.99 -8.93 12.58
CA ASP A 142 -7.20 -8.87 14.04
C ASP A 142 -7.42 -10.28 14.61
N LEU A 143 -6.33 -10.93 15.01
CA LEU A 143 -6.37 -12.25 15.62
C LEU A 143 -6.93 -12.23 17.06
N THR A 144 -7.10 -11.06 17.69
CA THR A 144 -7.64 -10.96 19.06
C THR A 144 -9.16 -11.17 19.11
N ALA A 145 -9.85 -11.06 17.97
CA ALA A 145 -11.28 -11.33 17.87
C ALA A 145 -11.63 -12.80 18.10
N GLY A 146 -10.75 -13.72 17.67
CA GLY A 146 -10.88 -15.16 17.95
C GLY A 146 -10.81 -15.49 19.45
N GLU A 147 -9.93 -14.80 20.17
CA GLU A 147 -9.72 -14.98 21.62
C GLU A 147 -10.92 -14.52 22.46
N ARG A 148 -11.74 -13.58 21.95
CA ARG A 148 -12.84 -12.94 22.68
C ARG A 148 -14.20 -13.59 22.48
N ALA A 149 -14.33 -14.55 21.56
CA ALA A 149 -15.61 -15.22 21.32
C ALA A 149 -16.05 -15.96 22.61
N PRO A 150 -17.25 -15.67 23.16
CA PRO A 150 -17.69 -16.23 24.43
C PRO A 150 -17.79 -17.75 24.34
N ILE A 151 -16.89 -18.44 25.03
CA ILE A 151 -16.84 -19.89 25.07
C ILE A 151 -17.85 -20.39 26.11
N GLN A 152 -19.10 -20.56 25.72
CA GLN A 152 -20.05 -21.40 26.45
C GLN A 152 -20.15 -22.77 25.77
N VAL A 153 -19.10 -23.58 25.89
CA VAL A 153 -19.11 -24.97 25.40
C VAL A 153 -18.44 -25.89 26.42
N ALA A 154 -18.99 -27.08 26.60
CA ALA A 154 -18.52 -28.13 27.50
C ALA A 154 -17.01 -28.42 27.36
N SER A 155 -16.41 -28.91 28.45
CA SER A 155 -15.00 -29.34 28.52
C SER A 155 -14.62 -30.18 27.29
N ALA A 156 -13.55 -29.80 26.61
CA ALA A 156 -13.04 -30.55 25.46
C ALA A 156 -12.66 -31.98 25.89
N ILE A 157 -13.31 -32.98 25.28
CA ILE A 157 -12.92 -34.39 25.43
C ILE A 157 -12.25 -34.79 24.13
N ILE A 158 -10.95 -34.52 24.05
CA ILE A 158 -10.15 -34.87 22.87
C ILE A 158 -9.71 -36.33 23.03
N ASP A 159 -10.48 -37.23 22.43
CA ASP A 159 -10.11 -38.64 22.31
C ASP A 159 -9.06 -38.79 21.20
N ALA A 160 -7.82 -39.12 21.58
CA ALA A 160 -6.70 -39.33 20.66
C ALA A 160 -6.99 -40.41 19.59
N ALA A 161 -7.80 -41.44 19.91
CA ALA A 161 -8.17 -42.46 18.95
C ALA A 161 -9.13 -41.92 17.87
N LEU A 162 -10.04 -41.01 18.27
CA LEU A 162 -10.95 -40.33 17.35
C LEU A 162 -10.20 -39.33 16.46
N VAL A 163 -9.28 -38.54 17.02
CA VAL A 163 -8.42 -37.63 16.26
C VAL A 163 -7.60 -38.40 15.22
N LYS A 164 -7.04 -39.56 15.58
CA LYS A 164 -6.30 -40.41 14.64
C LYS A 164 -7.14 -40.88 13.46
N LYS A 165 -8.40 -41.31 13.70
CA LYS A 165 -9.33 -41.71 12.64
C LYS A 165 -9.71 -40.55 11.73
N VAL A 166 -10.00 -39.39 12.31
CA VAL A 166 -10.34 -38.17 11.57
C VAL A 166 -9.15 -37.69 10.72
N ARG A 167 -7.93 -37.79 11.26
CA ARG A 167 -6.70 -37.51 10.52
C ARG A 167 -6.49 -38.45 9.33
N GLN A 168 -6.74 -39.75 9.49
CA GLN A 168 -6.64 -40.68 8.37
C GLN A 168 -7.61 -40.31 7.23
N MET A 169 -8.85 -39.92 7.57
CA MET A 169 -9.81 -39.43 6.58
C MET A 169 -9.30 -38.14 5.89
N TYR A 170 -8.74 -37.21 6.65
CA TYR A 170 -8.14 -35.98 6.11
C TYR A 170 -7.00 -36.26 5.13
N GLN A 171 -6.11 -37.18 5.46
CA GLN A 171 -4.95 -37.53 4.63
C GLN A 171 -5.37 -38.15 3.30
N VAL A 172 -6.38 -39.02 3.29
CA VAL A 172 -6.92 -39.59 2.05
C VAL A 172 -7.50 -38.49 1.16
N ALA A 173 -8.31 -37.59 1.74
CA ALA A 173 -8.88 -36.46 1.02
C ALA A 173 -7.79 -35.51 0.48
N LEU A 174 -6.77 -35.21 1.29
CA LEU A 174 -5.66 -34.33 0.92
C LEU A 174 -4.83 -34.92 -0.24
N LEU A 175 -4.53 -36.23 -0.20
CA LEU A 175 -3.83 -36.89 -1.28
C LEU A 175 -4.62 -36.84 -2.59
N GLY A 176 -5.93 -37.03 -2.53
CA GLY A 176 -6.81 -36.89 -3.68
C GLY A 176 -6.79 -35.46 -4.26
N LEU A 177 -6.83 -34.43 -3.40
CA LEU A 177 -6.69 -33.03 -3.83
C LEU A 177 -5.32 -32.71 -4.44
N ILE A 178 -4.24 -33.25 -3.87
CA ILE A 178 -2.89 -33.03 -4.40
C ILE A 178 -2.79 -33.62 -5.82
N ARG A 179 -3.34 -34.82 -6.02
CA ARG A 179 -3.38 -35.52 -7.31
C ARG A 179 -4.43 -34.97 -8.30
N ASN A 180 -5.25 -34.00 -7.89
CA ASN A 180 -6.39 -33.50 -8.65
C ASN A 180 -7.44 -34.58 -8.99
N ASP A 181 -7.50 -35.65 -8.20
CA ASP A 181 -8.49 -36.72 -8.36
C ASP A 181 -9.75 -36.39 -7.55
N ASN A 182 -10.94 -36.50 -8.15
CA ASN A 182 -12.24 -36.36 -7.48
C ASN A 182 -12.31 -35.18 -6.48
N VAL A 183 -11.89 -33.98 -6.93
CA VAL A 183 -11.73 -32.79 -6.09
C VAL A 183 -12.98 -32.46 -5.28
N SER A 184 -14.17 -32.48 -5.89
CA SER A 184 -15.44 -32.17 -5.21
C SER A 184 -15.77 -33.14 -4.07
N ALA A 185 -15.58 -34.44 -4.28
CA ALA A 185 -15.80 -35.45 -3.26
C ALA A 185 -14.80 -35.31 -2.11
N ASN A 186 -13.53 -35.06 -2.42
CA ASN A 186 -12.47 -34.86 -1.43
C ASN A 186 -12.68 -33.60 -0.59
N LEU A 187 -13.15 -32.50 -1.18
CA LEU A 187 -13.56 -31.31 -0.44
C LEU A 187 -14.74 -31.62 0.51
N GLY A 188 -15.74 -32.38 0.05
CA GLY A 188 -16.84 -32.84 0.90
C GLY A 188 -16.37 -33.67 2.10
N TYR A 189 -15.41 -34.57 1.91
CA TYR A 189 -14.79 -35.31 3.01
C TYR A 189 -14.03 -34.40 3.98
N MET A 190 -13.34 -33.36 3.48
CA MET A 190 -12.66 -32.38 4.33
C MET A 190 -13.63 -31.57 5.19
N THR A 191 -14.76 -31.11 4.64
CA THR A 191 -15.81 -30.42 5.41
C THR A 191 -16.35 -31.31 6.54
N GLN A 192 -16.57 -32.60 6.29
CA GLN A 192 -16.99 -33.54 7.33
C GLN A 192 -15.92 -33.72 8.41
N VAL A 193 -14.64 -33.74 8.03
CA VAL A 193 -13.52 -33.81 8.98
C VAL A 193 -13.51 -32.56 9.86
N PHE A 194 -13.54 -31.36 9.30
CA PHE A 194 -13.51 -30.12 10.08
C PHE A 194 -14.74 -29.97 10.99
N SER A 195 -15.94 -30.34 10.52
CA SER A 195 -17.14 -30.35 11.37
C SER A 195 -17.03 -31.30 12.58
N ARG A 196 -16.38 -32.45 12.41
CA ARG A 196 -16.10 -33.38 13.52
C ARG A 196 -15.05 -32.80 14.46
N LEU A 197 -13.99 -32.20 13.93
CA LEU A 197 -12.93 -31.58 14.73
C LEU A 197 -13.44 -30.39 15.55
N GLU A 198 -14.35 -29.58 14.99
CA GLU A 198 -14.97 -28.48 15.72
C GLU A 198 -15.74 -28.98 16.94
N LYS A 199 -16.53 -30.05 16.80
CA LYS A 199 -17.30 -30.66 17.91
C LYS A 199 -16.41 -31.24 19.01
N ILE A 200 -15.26 -31.80 18.65
CA ILE A 200 -14.32 -32.45 19.57
C ILE A 200 -13.44 -31.40 20.29
N SER A 201 -13.10 -30.30 19.62
CA SER A 201 -12.15 -29.30 20.13
C SER A 201 -12.73 -28.38 21.21
N GLY A 202 -14.06 -28.30 21.35
CA GLY A 202 -14.73 -27.55 22.43
C GLY A 202 -14.20 -26.12 22.59
N ALA A 203 -13.68 -25.82 23.79
CA ALA A 203 -13.11 -24.54 24.20
C ALA A 203 -11.62 -24.32 23.82
N SER A 204 -10.99 -25.26 23.12
CA SER A 204 -9.54 -25.19 22.86
C SER A 204 -9.20 -24.08 21.85
N PRO A 205 -8.08 -23.35 22.04
CA PRO A 205 -7.60 -22.33 21.10
C PRO A 205 -7.35 -22.86 19.68
N ILE A 206 -7.17 -24.17 19.52
CA ILE A 206 -7.02 -24.80 18.18
C ILE A 206 -8.30 -24.76 17.35
N ARG A 207 -9.47 -24.48 17.97
CA ARG A 207 -10.75 -24.42 17.27
C ARG A 207 -10.77 -23.36 16.17
N GLU A 208 -10.10 -22.23 16.38
CA GLU A 208 -9.98 -21.15 15.39
C GLU A 208 -9.40 -21.66 14.08
N LEU A 209 -8.38 -22.51 14.14
CA LEU A 209 -7.76 -23.12 12.96
C LEU A 209 -8.78 -23.95 12.17
N TRP A 210 -9.65 -24.70 12.85
CA TRP A 210 -10.66 -25.53 12.19
C TRP A 210 -11.75 -24.69 11.53
N LEU A 211 -12.20 -23.63 12.20
CA LEU A 211 -13.20 -22.71 11.64
C LEU A 211 -12.68 -22.04 10.36
N ILE A 212 -11.45 -21.54 10.41
CA ILE A 212 -10.82 -20.88 9.26
C ILE A 212 -10.55 -21.88 8.13
N SER A 213 -10.07 -23.08 8.46
CA SER A 213 -9.81 -24.13 7.47
C SER A 213 -11.09 -24.64 6.81
N ASP A 214 -12.19 -24.76 7.55
CA ASP A 214 -13.49 -25.16 6.99
C ASP A 214 -14.03 -24.10 6.02
N ALA A 215 -13.88 -22.81 6.35
CA ALA A 215 -14.23 -21.73 5.44
C ALA A 215 -13.36 -21.69 4.18
N LEU A 216 -12.07 -22.03 4.28
CA LEU A 216 -11.22 -22.20 3.11
C LEU A 216 -11.72 -23.34 2.20
N VAL A 217 -12.09 -24.48 2.77
CA VAL A 217 -12.65 -25.62 2.03
C VAL A 217 -13.99 -25.28 1.39
N GLU A 218 -14.82 -24.48 2.05
CA GLU A 218 -16.06 -23.95 1.49
C GLU A 218 -15.80 -22.97 0.34
N GLY A 219 -14.76 -22.15 0.43
CA GLY A 219 -14.29 -21.31 -0.68
C GLY A 219 -13.83 -22.14 -1.88
N LEU A 220 -13.11 -23.24 -1.62
CA LEU A 220 -12.69 -24.19 -2.66
C LEU A 220 -13.88 -24.94 -3.30
N SER A 221 -14.88 -25.33 -2.52
CA SER A 221 -16.05 -26.06 -3.02
C SER A 221 -16.97 -25.19 -3.86
N THR A 222 -17.06 -23.90 -3.52
CA THR A 222 -17.79 -22.88 -4.28
C THR A 222 -16.98 -22.33 -5.47
N GLN A 223 -15.76 -22.83 -5.72
CA GLN A 223 -14.85 -22.35 -6.76
C GLN A 223 -14.55 -20.83 -6.67
N THR A 224 -14.65 -20.27 -5.46
CA THR A 224 -14.29 -18.87 -5.19
C THR A 224 -12.81 -18.72 -4.86
N ILE A 225 -12.15 -19.82 -4.51
CA ILE A 225 -10.72 -19.93 -4.26
C ILE A 225 -10.16 -20.98 -5.21
N ASP A 226 -9.05 -20.67 -5.89
CA ASP A 226 -8.37 -21.61 -6.75
C ASP A 226 -7.49 -22.59 -5.96
N LEU A 227 -7.54 -23.87 -6.31
CA LEU A 227 -6.69 -24.91 -5.72
C LEU A 227 -5.27 -24.86 -6.29
N GLY A 228 -4.54 -23.79 -5.99
CA GLY A 228 -3.13 -23.63 -6.35
C GLY A 228 -2.17 -24.42 -5.46
N THR A 229 -0.89 -24.42 -5.83
CA THR A 229 0.20 -25.06 -5.05
C THR A 229 0.25 -24.54 -3.62
N SER A 230 0.10 -23.22 -3.41
CA SER A 230 0.12 -22.59 -2.08
C SER A 230 -1.01 -23.09 -1.18
N VAL A 231 -2.23 -23.22 -1.71
CA VAL A 231 -3.38 -23.74 -0.96
C VAL A 231 -3.16 -25.21 -0.59
N LYS A 232 -2.63 -26.03 -1.50
CA LYS A 232 -2.26 -27.42 -1.21
C LYS A 232 -1.20 -27.52 -0.11
N MET A 233 -0.20 -26.64 -0.12
CA MET A 233 0.82 -26.57 0.94
C MET A 233 0.21 -26.17 2.29
N LEU A 234 -0.70 -25.20 2.33
CA LEU A 234 -1.40 -24.79 3.55
C LEU A 234 -2.24 -25.93 4.13
N LEU A 235 -3.01 -26.65 3.29
CA LEU A 235 -3.75 -27.83 3.72
C LEU A 235 -2.83 -28.93 4.28
N GLY A 236 -1.61 -29.05 3.75
CA GLY A 236 -0.56 -29.92 4.32
C GLY A 236 -0.03 -29.44 5.68
N GLN A 237 0.10 -28.13 5.89
CA GLN A 237 0.47 -27.56 7.20
C GLN A 237 -0.65 -27.79 8.24
N VAL A 238 -1.92 -27.76 7.82
CA VAL A 238 -3.07 -28.11 8.66
C VAL A 238 -3.00 -29.58 9.10
N ASP A 239 -2.58 -30.54 8.26
CA ASP A 239 -2.35 -31.94 8.70
C ASP A 239 -1.28 -32.04 9.79
N ARG A 240 -0.22 -31.22 9.71
CA ARG A 240 0.83 -31.20 10.75
C ARG A 240 0.27 -30.73 12.09
N GLN A 241 -0.59 -29.71 12.09
CA GLN A 241 -1.29 -29.28 13.30
C GLN A 241 -2.25 -30.34 13.81
N LEU A 242 -2.96 -31.05 12.92
CA LEU A 242 -3.84 -32.15 13.28
C LEU A 242 -3.09 -33.32 13.94
N ARG A 243 -1.84 -33.56 13.54
CA ARG A 243 -0.96 -34.52 14.22
C ARG A 243 -0.64 -34.08 15.65
N LEU A 244 -0.24 -32.81 15.83
CA LEU A 244 0.16 -32.27 17.12
C LEU A 244 -0.99 -32.25 18.13
N VAL A 245 -2.21 -31.95 17.68
CA VAL A 245 -3.43 -31.98 18.53
C VAL A 245 -3.75 -33.37 19.07
N GLY A 246 -3.35 -34.43 18.36
CA GLY A 246 -3.49 -35.80 18.85
C GLY A 246 -2.53 -36.16 20.00
N GLU A 247 -1.48 -35.34 20.21
CA GLU A 247 -0.46 -35.50 21.24
C GLU A 247 -0.67 -34.49 22.40
N ASP A 248 -0.96 -33.21 22.08
CA ASP A 248 -1.27 -32.15 23.05
C ASP A 248 -2.42 -31.25 22.58
N SER A 249 -3.55 -31.33 23.28
CA SER A 249 -4.77 -30.57 23.01
C SER A 249 -4.72 -29.08 23.38
N ALA A 250 -3.74 -28.67 24.19
CA ALA A 250 -3.58 -27.29 24.66
C ALA A 250 -2.72 -26.45 23.70
N GLN A 251 -2.18 -27.05 22.65
CA GLN A 251 -1.26 -26.39 21.75
C GLN A 251 -1.96 -25.33 20.89
N ARG A 252 -1.44 -24.11 20.94
CA ARG A 252 -1.94 -22.98 20.16
C ARG A 252 -1.46 -23.09 18.70
N SER A 253 -2.34 -22.78 17.76
CA SER A 253 -2.00 -22.79 16.34
C SER A 253 -0.96 -21.70 15.99
N PRO A 254 -0.02 -21.97 15.07
CA PRO A 254 0.91 -20.95 14.60
C PRO A 254 0.17 -19.78 13.98
N THR A 255 0.47 -18.57 14.44
CA THR A 255 -0.14 -17.32 13.96
C THR A 255 0.06 -17.12 12.46
N GLU A 256 1.23 -17.49 11.93
CA GLU A 256 1.53 -17.45 10.49
C GLU A 256 0.62 -18.37 9.66
N LEU A 257 0.26 -19.54 10.16
CA LEU A 257 -0.68 -20.43 9.46
C LEU A 257 -2.07 -19.80 9.42
N LEU A 258 -2.53 -19.24 10.54
CA LEU A 258 -3.83 -18.55 10.62
C LEU A 258 -3.89 -17.36 9.66
N LYS A 259 -2.87 -16.49 9.66
CA LYS A 259 -2.76 -15.35 8.73
C LYS A 259 -2.83 -15.79 7.27
N ASN A 260 -2.06 -16.81 6.90
CA ASN A 260 -2.03 -17.30 5.53
C ASN A 260 -3.38 -17.89 5.11
N LEU A 261 -4.06 -18.65 5.98
CA LEU A 261 -5.39 -19.17 5.68
C LEU A 261 -6.44 -18.04 5.56
N LEU A 262 -6.42 -17.09 6.50
CA LEU A 262 -7.31 -15.92 6.50
C LEU A 262 -7.10 -15.05 5.26
N TYR A 263 -5.87 -14.94 4.74
CA TYR A 263 -5.58 -14.19 3.52
C TYR A 263 -6.32 -14.76 2.30
N TYR A 264 -6.30 -16.09 2.10
CA TYR A 264 -7.03 -16.71 1.00
C TYR A 264 -8.56 -16.61 1.18
N VAL A 265 -9.04 -16.69 2.42
CA VAL A 265 -10.46 -16.46 2.73
C VAL A 265 -10.86 -15.00 2.45
N ALA A 266 -10.02 -14.03 2.81
CA ALA A 266 -10.24 -12.60 2.56
C ALA A 266 -10.32 -12.30 1.06
N LYS A 267 -9.37 -12.86 0.29
CA LYS A 267 -9.29 -12.70 -1.17
C LYS A 267 -10.48 -13.31 -1.92
N SER A 268 -11.17 -14.28 -1.33
CA SER A 268 -12.33 -14.90 -1.97
C SER A 268 -13.49 -13.90 -2.12
N PRO A 269 -14.12 -13.78 -3.31
CA PRO A 269 -15.34 -13.00 -3.49
C PRO A 269 -16.57 -13.71 -2.89
N GLY A 270 -16.38 -14.87 -2.26
CA GLY A 270 -17.44 -15.73 -1.75
C GLY A 270 -18.33 -15.03 -0.74
N THR A 271 -19.63 -15.05 -1.01
CA THR A 271 -20.67 -14.41 -0.19
C THR A 271 -21.34 -15.38 0.78
N THR A 272 -20.80 -16.60 0.94
CA THR A 272 -21.40 -17.62 1.80
C THR A 272 -21.49 -17.12 3.25
N PRO A 273 -22.52 -17.53 4.00
CA PRO A 273 -22.75 -17.02 5.35
C PRO A 273 -21.56 -17.27 6.28
N ARG A 274 -20.81 -18.36 6.07
CA ARG A 274 -19.62 -18.68 6.87
C ARG A 274 -18.41 -17.82 6.52
N ILE A 275 -18.12 -17.64 5.23
CA ILE A 275 -17.03 -16.75 4.80
C ILE A 275 -17.30 -15.33 5.30
N ARG A 276 -18.56 -14.86 5.20
CA ARG A 276 -18.96 -13.55 5.74
C ARG A 276 -18.77 -13.45 7.25
N ALA A 277 -19.22 -14.46 8.01
CA ALA A 277 -19.03 -14.48 9.46
C ALA A 277 -17.55 -14.41 9.87
N ILE A 278 -16.64 -15.06 9.14
CA ILE A 278 -15.20 -14.98 9.40
C ILE A 278 -14.62 -13.63 8.97
N LYS A 279 -15.05 -13.09 7.82
CA LYS A 279 -14.66 -11.74 7.38
C LYS A 279 -15.04 -10.67 8.41
N ASP A 280 -16.26 -10.75 8.93
CA ASP A 280 -16.76 -9.84 9.97
C ASP A 280 -16.01 -10.04 11.29
N LEU A 281 -15.82 -11.29 11.71
CA LEU A 281 -15.15 -11.62 12.98
C LEU A 281 -13.71 -11.12 13.03
N TYR A 282 -12.93 -11.37 11.97
CA TYR A 282 -11.50 -10.99 11.90
C TYR A 282 -11.26 -9.64 11.23
N ARG A 283 -12.33 -8.90 10.90
CA ARG A 283 -12.29 -7.60 10.20
C ARG A 283 -11.43 -7.64 8.93
N LEU A 284 -11.60 -8.70 8.14
CA LEU A 284 -10.74 -8.99 6.99
C LEU A 284 -10.86 -7.94 5.87
N ASP A 285 -12.00 -7.27 5.77
CA ASP A 285 -12.22 -6.19 4.79
C ASP A 285 -11.37 -4.95 5.08
N ASP A 286 -11.02 -4.71 6.36
CA ASP A 286 -10.09 -3.65 6.75
C ASP A 286 -8.63 -4.07 6.45
N ALA A 287 -8.31 -5.37 6.59
CA ALA A 287 -6.96 -5.91 6.44
C ALA A 287 -6.55 -6.20 4.98
N LEU A 288 -7.50 -6.51 4.09
CA LEU A 288 -7.23 -6.77 2.67
C LEU A 288 -8.27 -6.06 1.77
N PRO A 289 -8.07 -4.79 1.42
CA PRO A 289 -8.91 -4.11 0.43
C PRO A 289 -8.77 -4.77 -0.95
N GLY A 290 -9.85 -4.75 -1.73
CA GLY A 290 -9.85 -5.37 -3.06
C GLY A 290 -8.87 -4.72 -4.04
N ASP A 291 -8.31 -5.54 -4.95
CA ASP A 291 -7.27 -5.14 -5.92
C ASP A 291 -7.65 -3.88 -6.73
N ALA A 292 -8.93 -3.70 -7.07
CA ALA A 292 -9.41 -2.52 -7.78
C ALA A 292 -9.21 -1.22 -6.98
N LEU A 293 -9.53 -1.23 -5.68
CA LEU A 293 -9.34 -0.09 -4.78
C LEU A 293 -7.85 0.19 -4.60
N VAL A 294 -7.04 -0.85 -4.40
CA VAL A 294 -5.58 -0.70 -4.27
C VAL A 294 -4.96 -0.07 -5.52
N ASN A 295 -5.39 -0.50 -6.71
CA ASN A 295 -4.90 0.04 -7.97
C ASN A 295 -5.34 1.49 -8.20
N GLU A 296 -6.59 1.83 -7.88
CA GLU A 296 -7.08 3.21 -7.97
C GLU A 296 -6.31 4.13 -7.01
N GLU A 297 -6.12 3.70 -5.77
CA GLU A 297 -5.38 4.46 -4.77
C GLU A 297 -3.90 4.59 -5.14
N ARG A 298 -3.29 3.57 -5.75
CA ARG A 298 -1.93 3.64 -6.29
C ARG A 298 -1.82 4.64 -7.45
N ALA A 299 -2.82 4.69 -8.32
CA ALA A 299 -2.86 5.64 -9.43
C ALA A 299 -2.99 7.09 -8.93
N ARG A 300 -3.81 7.33 -7.90
CA ARG A 300 -3.91 8.65 -7.24
C ARG A 300 -2.60 9.08 -6.57
N MET A 301 -1.88 8.11 -5.99
CA MET A 301 -0.57 8.30 -5.36
C MET A 301 0.57 8.54 -6.36
N SER A 302 0.50 7.94 -7.55
CA SER A 302 1.53 8.05 -8.59
C SER A 302 1.26 9.17 -9.59
N GLY A 303 0.18 9.94 -9.41
CA GLY A 303 -0.07 11.14 -10.21
C GLY A 303 1.02 12.19 -10.03
N PRO A 304 1.22 13.11 -11.00
CA PRO A 304 2.22 14.18 -10.88
C PRO A 304 2.05 14.91 -9.54
N ASP A 305 3.18 15.03 -8.84
CA ASP A 305 3.26 15.42 -7.43
C ASP A 305 2.36 16.63 -7.15
N ARG A 306 1.45 16.54 -6.17
CA ARG A 306 0.53 17.64 -5.85
C ARG A 306 1.29 18.92 -5.52
N GLU A 307 2.49 18.80 -4.97
CA GLU A 307 3.38 19.94 -4.72
C GLU A 307 4.01 20.49 -5.99
N ALA A 308 4.47 19.62 -6.91
CA ALA A 308 4.96 20.08 -8.22
C ALA A 308 3.84 20.74 -9.03
N MET A 309 2.65 20.15 -9.03
CA MET A 309 1.45 20.73 -9.64
C MET A 309 1.08 22.06 -8.98
N LYS A 310 1.15 22.17 -7.65
CA LYS A 310 0.90 23.42 -6.94
C LYS A 310 1.95 24.48 -7.27
N SER A 311 3.23 24.13 -7.32
CA SER A 311 4.32 25.03 -7.73
C SER A 311 4.16 25.51 -9.17
N VAL A 312 3.79 24.60 -10.09
CA VAL A 312 3.50 24.94 -11.49
C VAL A 312 2.27 25.85 -11.58
N VAL A 313 1.22 25.59 -10.79
CA VAL A 313 0.03 26.44 -10.73
C VAL A 313 0.34 27.81 -10.12
N ASP A 314 1.14 27.89 -9.06
CA ASP A 314 1.55 29.13 -8.43
C ASP A 314 2.40 29.98 -9.39
N ALA A 315 3.34 29.35 -10.11
CA ALA A 315 4.14 30.00 -11.15
C ALA A 315 3.27 30.51 -12.32
N LEU A 316 2.29 29.70 -12.77
CA LEU A 316 1.31 30.10 -13.78
C LEU A 316 0.46 31.29 -13.33
N CYS A 317 -0.01 31.29 -12.08
CA CYS A 317 -0.76 32.39 -11.50
C CYS A 317 0.07 33.67 -11.41
N GLU A 318 1.36 33.56 -11.08
CA GLU A 318 2.26 34.70 -11.02
C GLU A 318 2.55 35.28 -12.43
N GLU A 319 2.77 34.44 -13.44
CA GLU A 319 2.93 34.90 -14.82
C GLU A 319 1.65 35.56 -15.36
N LEU A 320 0.48 34.99 -15.08
CA LEU A 320 -0.82 35.59 -15.45
C LEU A 320 -1.06 36.93 -14.74
N ALA A 321 -0.69 37.04 -13.46
CA ALA A 321 -0.78 38.29 -12.72
C ALA A 321 0.10 39.37 -13.33
N ARG A 322 1.36 39.04 -13.68
CA ARG A 322 2.27 39.97 -14.36
C ARG A 322 1.73 40.41 -15.73
N ALA A 323 1.17 39.47 -16.50
CA ALA A 323 0.59 39.79 -17.80
C ALA A 323 -0.62 40.72 -17.69
N LYS A 324 -1.48 40.48 -16.68
CA LYS A 324 -2.60 41.36 -16.35
C LYS A 324 -2.13 42.75 -15.93
N ASP A 325 -1.14 42.85 -15.05
CA ASP A 325 -0.62 44.13 -14.55
C ASP A 325 -0.03 44.97 -15.69
N ALA A 326 0.66 44.33 -16.64
CA ALA A 326 1.19 44.99 -17.83
C ALA A 326 0.06 45.50 -18.77
N LEU A 327 -1.01 44.71 -18.95
CA LEU A 327 -2.21 45.14 -19.68
C LEU A 327 -2.92 46.31 -18.98
N ASP A 328 -3.08 46.25 -17.66
CA ASP A 328 -3.69 47.33 -16.87
C ASP A 328 -2.85 48.63 -16.94
N LEU A 329 -1.52 48.51 -16.91
CA LEU A 329 -0.60 49.64 -17.07
C LEU A 329 -0.72 50.25 -18.48
N PHE A 330 -0.77 49.41 -19.53
CA PHE A 330 -0.94 49.86 -20.91
C PHE A 330 -2.27 50.61 -21.14
N VAL A 331 -3.37 50.13 -20.52
CA VAL A 331 -4.67 50.82 -20.64
C VAL A 331 -4.65 52.19 -19.96
N ARG A 332 -3.94 52.30 -18.84
CA ARG A 332 -3.83 53.53 -18.02
C ARG A 332 -2.78 54.52 -18.52
N SER A 333 -1.81 54.09 -19.32
CA SER A 333 -0.76 54.97 -19.83
C SER A 333 -1.30 55.91 -20.92
N THR A 334 -0.85 57.17 -20.87
CA THR A 334 -1.19 58.22 -21.84
C THR A 334 -0.37 58.11 -23.13
N ASP A 335 0.77 57.42 -23.08
CA ASP A 335 1.71 57.22 -24.19
C ASP A 335 1.79 55.71 -24.50
N ARG A 336 0.77 55.22 -25.22
CA ARG A 336 0.53 53.79 -25.46
C ARG A 336 1.45 53.26 -26.55
N LYS A 337 2.55 52.60 -26.17
CA LYS A 337 3.43 51.93 -27.12
C LYS A 337 2.96 50.51 -27.39
N LEU A 338 2.44 50.26 -28.59
CA LEU A 338 1.99 48.92 -29.02
C LEU A 338 3.11 47.86 -28.99
N SER A 339 4.38 48.29 -29.04
CA SER A 339 5.54 47.42 -28.83
C SER A 339 5.57 46.77 -27.45
N GLU A 340 5.03 47.41 -26.42
CA GLU A 340 4.92 46.87 -25.05
C GLU A 340 3.80 45.82 -24.94
N LEU A 341 2.80 45.87 -25.81
CA LEU A 341 1.77 44.84 -25.92
C LEU A 341 2.33 43.59 -26.61
N GLY A 342 3.19 43.77 -27.62
CA GLY A 342 3.82 42.68 -28.35
C GLY A 342 4.76 41.82 -27.50
N THR A 343 5.33 42.34 -26.41
CA THR A 343 6.19 41.57 -25.50
C THR A 343 5.40 40.60 -24.60
N LEU A 344 4.09 40.79 -24.44
CA LEU A 344 3.21 39.91 -23.66
C LEU A 344 2.80 38.64 -24.41
N VAL A 345 2.79 38.69 -25.74
CA VAL A 345 2.44 37.56 -26.61
C VAL A 345 3.27 36.30 -26.35
N PRO A 346 4.63 36.36 -26.30
CA PRO A 346 5.43 35.17 -26.01
C PRO A 346 5.20 34.61 -24.61
N VAL A 347 4.97 35.48 -23.61
CA VAL A 347 4.67 35.06 -22.22
C VAL A 347 3.34 34.31 -22.16
N LEU A 348 2.28 34.87 -22.76
CA LEU A 348 0.96 34.22 -22.81
C LEU A 348 0.97 32.91 -23.61
N LYS A 349 1.80 32.81 -24.68
CA LYS A 349 2.01 31.56 -25.42
C LYS A 349 2.66 30.49 -24.54
N GLN A 350 3.68 30.84 -23.77
CA GLN A 350 4.35 29.94 -22.84
C GLN A 350 3.41 29.44 -21.72
N VAL A 351 2.57 30.32 -21.18
CA VAL A 351 1.49 29.97 -20.22
C VAL A 351 0.47 29.03 -20.87
N ALA A 352 0.05 29.29 -22.12
CA ALA A 352 -0.90 28.43 -22.83
C ALA A 352 -0.35 27.02 -23.11
N ASP A 353 0.95 26.92 -23.43
CA ASP A 353 1.61 25.64 -23.68
C ASP A 353 1.79 24.82 -22.39
N THR A 354 2.14 25.45 -21.27
CA THR A 354 2.22 24.78 -19.97
C THR A 354 0.83 24.33 -19.48
N VAL A 355 -0.22 25.14 -19.65
CA VAL A 355 -1.62 24.74 -19.40
C VAL A 355 -2.06 23.57 -20.28
N ALA A 356 -1.53 23.47 -21.52
CA ALA A 356 -1.78 22.35 -22.41
C ALA A 356 -1.15 21.04 -21.90
N VAL A 357 0.09 21.10 -21.39
CA VAL A 357 0.78 19.95 -20.79
C VAL A 357 0.00 19.42 -19.57
N LEU A 358 -0.69 20.30 -18.85
CA LEU A 358 -1.55 19.94 -17.71
C LEU A 358 -2.94 19.40 -18.12
N GLY A 359 -3.22 19.27 -19.41
CA GLY A 359 -4.50 18.74 -19.91
C GLY A 359 -5.70 19.69 -19.76
N LEU A 360 -5.46 20.96 -19.43
CA LEU A 360 -6.51 21.96 -19.19
C LEU A 360 -6.91 22.64 -20.51
N GLY A 361 -7.75 21.95 -21.29
CA GLY A 361 -8.14 22.39 -22.64
C GLY A 361 -8.98 23.68 -22.70
N GLN A 362 -9.89 23.91 -21.74
CA GLN A 362 -10.74 25.10 -21.74
C GLN A 362 -9.95 26.38 -21.41
N PRO A 363 -9.11 26.44 -20.34
CA PRO A 363 -8.28 27.62 -20.08
C PRO A 363 -7.30 27.94 -21.22
N ARG A 364 -6.75 26.91 -21.87
CA ARG A 364 -5.88 27.09 -23.04
C ARG A 364 -6.58 27.82 -24.18
N ARG A 365 -7.82 27.45 -24.52
CA ARG A 365 -8.59 28.11 -25.58
C ARG A 365 -8.79 29.60 -25.29
N ILE A 366 -9.15 29.92 -24.05
CA ILE A 366 -9.35 31.32 -23.63
C ILE A 366 -8.04 32.11 -23.78
N LEU A 367 -6.91 31.54 -23.37
CA LEU A 367 -5.60 32.17 -23.55
C LEU A 367 -5.24 32.40 -25.03
N GLN A 368 -5.53 31.41 -25.90
CA GLN A 368 -5.32 31.53 -27.33
C GLN A 368 -6.17 32.64 -27.96
N GLU A 369 -7.45 32.75 -27.58
CA GLU A 369 -8.32 33.83 -28.03
C GLU A 369 -7.79 35.21 -27.60
N GLN A 370 -7.29 35.35 -26.36
CA GLN A 370 -6.69 36.60 -25.90
C GLN A 370 -5.38 36.95 -26.63
N ILE A 371 -4.56 35.95 -26.93
CA ILE A 371 -3.33 36.12 -27.73
C ILE A 371 -3.67 36.61 -29.14
N GLU A 372 -4.69 36.04 -29.78
CA GLU A 372 -5.15 36.48 -31.12
C GLU A 372 -5.67 37.93 -31.09
N ILE A 373 -6.38 38.33 -30.03
CA ILE A 373 -6.84 39.72 -29.87
C ILE A 373 -5.63 40.67 -29.78
N ILE A 374 -4.61 40.33 -28.99
CA ILE A 374 -3.40 41.14 -28.82
C ILE A 374 -2.58 41.20 -30.12
N ASP A 375 -2.42 40.07 -30.83
CA ASP A 375 -1.72 40.01 -32.13
C ASP A 375 -2.44 40.84 -33.20
N ASN A 376 -3.78 40.84 -33.22
CA ASN A 376 -4.56 41.68 -34.14
C ASN A 376 -4.36 43.16 -33.86
N ILE A 377 -4.38 43.58 -32.60
CA ILE A 377 -4.20 44.98 -32.19
C ILE A 377 -2.80 45.49 -32.56
N THR A 378 -1.77 44.67 -32.36
CA THR A 378 -0.38 45.02 -32.72
C THR A 378 -0.14 45.01 -34.23
N SER A 379 -0.88 44.20 -35.00
CA SER A 379 -0.75 44.10 -36.46
C SER A 379 -1.46 45.21 -37.23
N THR A 380 -2.52 45.82 -36.68
CA THR A 380 -3.32 46.86 -37.36
C THR A 380 -2.59 48.19 -37.64
N GLU A 381 -1.41 48.44 -37.06
CA GLU A 381 -0.60 49.64 -37.34
C GLU A 381 0.60 49.39 -38.28
N VAL A 382 0.90 48.13 -38.65
CA VAL A 382 2.04 47.81 -39.53
C VAL A 382 1.70 47.92 -41.02
N GLN A 383 0.45 48.24 -41.37
CA GLN A 383 0.09 48.57 -42.76
C GLN A 383 0.23 50.09 -43.00
N PRO A 384 1.18 50.53 -43.85
CA PRO A 384 1.39 51.94 -44.17
C PRO A 384 0.27 52.56 -45.01
#